data_AF-A0A6P0DWT2-F1
#
_entry.id   AF-A0A6P0DWT2-F1
#
_cell.length_a   1.000
_cell.length_b   1.000
_cell.length_c   1.000
_cell.angle_alpha   90.00
_cell.angle_beta   90.00
_cell.angle_gamma   90.00
#
_symmetry.space_group_name_H-M   'P 1'
#
loop_
_entity.id
_entity.type
_entity.pdbx_description
1 polymer ?
#
loop_
_entity_poly.entity_id
_entity_poly.type
_entity_poly.pdbx_seq_one_letter_code
_entity_poly.pdbx_strand_id
1 'polypeptide(L)'
;IWLFAAVGIILKCVFPGRFDRLAILLYLAMGWSGVLVAEPVASRIPAASMLLIVIGGVIYSLGVIFHVWEKLRFQNAIWHGFVVTAAAVHYSAVFTCFSLSPPGL
;
A
#
# COMPACT_ATOMS: atom_id res chain seq x y z
N ILE A 1 -9.47 -9.78 2.36
CA ILE A 1 -8.59 -9.17 1.33
C ILE A 1 -8.94 -9.69 -0.06
N TRP A 2 -8.79 -10.98 -0.36
CA TRP A 2 -9.06 -11.56 -1.69
C TRP A 2 -10.47 -11.34 -2.24
N LEU A 3 -11.50 -11.37 -1.39
CA LEU A 3 -12.88 -11.09 -1.81
C LEU A 3 -13.07 -9.63 -2.25
N PHE A 4 -12.46 -8.68 -1.51
CA PHE A 4 -12.45 -7.25 -1.89
C PHE A 4 -11.67 -7.02 -3.19
N ALA A 5 -10.56 -7.74 -3.39
CA ALA A 5 -9.79 -7.69 -4.63
C ALA A 5 -10.62 -8.19 -5.82
N ALA A 6 -11.30 -9.34 -5.69
CA ALA A 6 -12.15 -9.90 -6.73
C ALA A 6 -13.31 -8.95 -7.08
N VAL A 7 -13.98 -8.38 -6.08
CA VAL A 7 -15.04 -7.38 -6.29
C VAL A 7 -14.50 -6.14 -7.01
N GLY A 8 -13.33 -5.63 -6.62
CA GLY A 8 -12.68 -4.48 -7.26
C GLY A 8 -12.34 -4.74 -8.74
N ILE A 9 -11.81 -5.93 -9.06
CA ILE A 9 -11.51 -6.36 -10.43
C ILE A 9 -12.80 -6.42 -11.25
N ILE A 10 -13.84 -7.09 -10.74
CA ILE A 10 -15.13 -7.21 -11.43
C ILE A 10 -15.73 -5.83 -11.70
N LEU A 11 -15.72 -4.92 -10.72
CA LEU A 11 -16.24 -3.56 -10.89
C LEU A 11 -15.49 -2.80 -12.01
N LYS A 12 -14.15 -2.91 -12.03
CA LYS A 12 -13.30 -2.22 -13.01
C LYS A 12 -13.51 -2.78 -14.43
N CYS A 13 -13.70 -4.09 -14.56
CA CYS A 13 -13.89 -4.77 -15.84
C CYS A 13 -15.30 -4.60 -16.41
N VAL A 14 -16.34 -4.63 -15.57
CA VAL A 14 -17.75 -4.58 -16.02
C VAL A 14 -18.24 -3.12 -16.18
N PHE A 15 -17.73 -2.18 -15.39
CA PHE A 15 -18.16 -0.77 -15.42
C PHE A 15 -16.96 0.21 -15.53
N PRO A 16 -16.25 0.24 -16.67
CA PRO A 16 -15.15 1.16 -16.88
C PRO A 16 -15.61 2.63 -16.80
N GLY A 17 -14.89 3.45 -16.04
CA GLY A 17 -15.05 4.92 -15.98
C GLY A 17 -16.15 5.47 -15.06
N ARG A 18 -17.11 4.67 -14.58
CA ARG A 18 -18.19 5.19 -13.69
C ARG A 18 -17.81 5.20 -12.21
N PHE A 19 -16.92 4.30 -11.78
CA PHE A 19 -16.61 4.06 -10.38
C PHE A 19 -15.11 4.21 -10.03
N ASP A 20 -14.33 4.97 -10.81
CA ASP A 20 -12.87 5.09 -10.57
C ASP A 20 -12.52 5.61 -9.16
N ARG A 21 -13.32 6.55 -8.61
CA ARG A 21 -13.15 7.00 -7.22
C ARG A 21 -13.43 5.91 -6.19
N LEU A 22 -14.43 5.06 -6.45
CA LEU A 22 -14.76 3.94 -5.57
C LEU A 22 -13.65 2.87 -5.62
N ALA A 23 -13.05 2.64 -6.79
CA ALA A 23 -11.91 1.75 -6.93
C ALA A 23 -10.68 2.26 -6.14
N ILE A 24 -10.41 3.57 -6.16
CA ILE A 24 -9.35 4.20 -5.34
C ILE A 24 -9.63 3.99 -3.85
N LEU A 25 -10.89 4.14 -3.43
CA LEU A 25 -11.30 4.00 -2.03
C LEU A 25 -11.20 2.54 -1.55
N LEU A 26 -11.63 1.58 -2.37
CA LEU A 26 -11.44 0.15 -2.12
C LEU A 26 -9.96 -0.23 -2.06
N TYR A 27 -9.13 0.38 -2.90
CA TYR A 27 -7.68 0.18 -2.90
C TYR A 27 -7.03 0.66 -1.60
N LEU A 28 -7.37 1.88 -1.16
CA LEU A 28 -6.92 2.42 0.13
C LEU A 28 -7.42 1.58 1.31
N ALA A 29 -8.68 1.14 1.28
CA ALA A 29 -9.25 0.27 2.30
C ALA A 29 -8.50 -1.08 2.40
N MET A 30 -8.12 -1.66 1.25
CA MET A 30 -7.27 -2.84 1.22
C MET A 30 -5.88 -2.58 1.83
N GLY A 31 -5.24 -1.45 1.49
CA GLY A 31 -3.93 -1.09 2.07
C GLY A 31 -3.99 -0.91 3.59
N TRP A 32 -5.00 -0.20 4.09
CA TRP A 32 -5.18 0.07 5.52
C TRP A 32 -5.74 -1.12 6.31
N SER A 33 -6.24 -2.16 5.65
CA SER A 33 -6.65 -3.40 6.33
C SER A 33 -5.51 -4.05 7.12
N GLY A 34 -4.25 -3.75 6.79
CA GLY A 34 -3.08 -4.16 7.56
C GLY A 34 -3.07 -3.66 9.01
N VAL A 35 -3.73 -2.54 9.32
CA VAL A 35 -3.85 -2.01 10.69
C VAL A 35 -4.65 -2.96 11.59
N LEU A 36 -5.64 -3.67 11.03
CA LEU A 36 -6.44 -4.65 11.78
C LEU A 36 -5.60 -5.86 12.23
N VAL A 37 -4.49 -6.13 11.53
CA VAL A 37 -3.59 -7.24 11.80
C VAL A 37 -2.24 -6.73 12.34
N ALA A 38 -2.12 -5.44 12.62
CA ALA A 38 -0.86 -4.83 13.04
C ALA A 38 -0.41 -5.34 14.42
N GLU A 39 -1.33 -5.54 15.35
CA GLU A 39 -1.03 -6.01 16.71
C GLU A 39 -0.43 -7.44 16.73
N PRO A 40 -1.06 -8.46 16.12
CA PRO A 40 -0.49 -9.81 16.08
C PRO A 40 0.78 -9.91 15.23
N VAL A 41 0.99 -9.00 14.26
CA VAL A 41 2.20 -8.97 13.43
C VAL A 41 3.36 -8.29 14.15
N ALA A 42 3.11 -7.20 14.87
CA ALA A 42 4.14 -6.44 15.59
C ALA A 42 4.87 -7.28 16.66
N SER A 43 4.21 -8.31 17.21
CA SER A 43 4.84 -9.25 18.14
C SER A 43 5.69 -10.33 17.46
N ARG A 44 5.57 -10.50 16.14
CA ARG A 44 6.27 -11.55 15.36
C ARG A 44 7.36 -11.04 14.43
N ILE A 45 7.39 -9.73 14.13
CA ILE A 45 8.40 -9.13 13.26
C ILE A 45 9.27 -8.13 14.02
N PRO A 46 10.52 -7.92 13.59
CA PRO A 46 11.38 -6.88 14.16
C PRO A 46 10.73 -5.50 14.10
N ALA A 47 10.87 -4.70 15.16
CA ALA A 47 10.31 -3.35 15.24
C ALA A 47 10.75 -2.44 14.07
N ALA A 48 11.99 -2.60 13.59
CA ALA A 48 12.50 -1.89 12.41
C ALA A 48 11.69 -2.20 11.14
N SER A 49 11.27 -3.46 10.95
CA SER A 49 10.45 -3.87 9.80
C SER A 49 9.04 -3.29 9.91
N MET A 50 8.47 -3.28 11.12
CA MET A 50 7.17 -2.66 11.38
C MET A 50 7.19 -1.16 11.08
N LEU A 51 8.25 -0.44 11.51
CA LEU A 51 8.42 0.98 11.24
C LEU A 51 8.48 1.26 9.72
N LEU A 52 9.23 0.45 8.97
CA LEU A 52 9.33 0.57 7.51
C LEU A 52 7.97 0.34 6.83
N ILE A 53 7.16 -0.62 7.29
CA ILE A 53 5.80 -0.83 6.78
C ILE A 53 4.94 0.41 7.00
N VAL A 54 4.98 1.02 8.19
CA VAL A 54 4.22 2.24 8.50
C VAL A 54 4.67 3.40 7.62
N ILE A 55 5.98 3.62 7.48
CA ILE A 55 6.54 4.67 6.62
C ILE A 55 6.11 4.45 5.17
N GLY A 56 6.22 3.21 4.66
CA GLY A 56 5.77 2.85 3.32
C GLY A 56 4.29 3.14 3.09
N GLY A 57 3.43 2.79 4.05
CA GLY A 57 1.99 3.07 4.00
C GLY A 57 1.65 4.57 3.98
N VAL A 58 2.40 5.38 4.75
CA VAL A 58 2.26 6.85 4.74
C VAL A 58 2.67 7.42 3.38
N ILE A 59 3.83 7.02 2.84
CA ILE A 59 4.29 7.46 1.51
C ILE A 59 3.26 7.11 0.44
N TYR A 60 2.69 5.90 0.51
CA TYR A 60 1.65 5.45 -0.42
C TYR A 60 0.39 6.33 -0.34
N SER A 61 -0.06 6.62 0.88
CA SER A 61 -1.25 7.45 1.13
C SER A 61 -1.05 8.89 0.65
N LEU A 62 0.16 9.46 0.86
CA LEU A 62 0.53 10.77 0.33
C LEU A 62 0.55 10.79 -1.20
N GLY A 63 1.03 9.71 -1.83
CA GLY A 63 1.02 9.57 -3.28
C GLY A 63 -0.39 9.68 -3.89
N VAL A 64 -1.42 9.19 -3.19
CA VAL A 64 -2.81 9.27 -3.66
C VAL A 64 -3.30 10.72 -3.75
N ILE A 65 -2.82 11.63 -2.90
CA ILE A 65 -3.16 13.06 -2.97
C ILE A 65 -2.74 13.62 -4.33
N PHE A 66 -1.55 13.27 -4.80
CA PHE A 66 -1.05 13.68 -6.12
C PHE A 66 -1.77 12.98 -7.28
N HIS A 67 -2.24 11.74 -7.08
CA HIS A 67 -3.04 11.03 -8.08
C HIS A 67 -4.40 11.69 -8.35
N VAL A 68 -5.06 12.20 -7.30
CA VAL A 68 -6.36 12.87 -7.42
C VAL A 68 -6.22 14.33 -7.86
N TRP A 69 -5.01 14.89 -7.83
CA TRP A 69 -4.75 16.29 -8.16
C TRP A 69 -4.59 16.53 -9.67
N GLU A 70 -5.69 16.40 -10.40
CA GLU A 70 -5.73 16.48 -11.89
C GLU A 70 -5.24 17.80 -12.49
N LYS A 71 -5.20 18.88 -11.70
CA LYS A 71 -4.77 20.22 -12.14
C LYS A 71 -3.25 20.37 -12.25
N LEU A 72 -2.45 19.49 -11.65
CA LEU A 72 -0.99 19.61 -11.61
C LEU A 72 -0.35 19.00 -12.87
N ARG A 73 0.53 19.76 -13.56
CA ARG A 73 1.34 19.21 -14.66
C ARG A 73 2.23 18.08 -14.13
N PHE A 74 2.26 16.95 -14.84
CA PHE A 74 3.01 15.73 -14.48
C PHE A 74 2.56 15.02 -13.19
N GLN A 75 1.32 15.21 -12.74
CA GLN A 75 0.75 14.49 -11.60
C GLN A 75 1.00 12.97 -11.63
N ASN A 76 0.87 12.34 -12.82
CA ASN A 76 1.05 10.90 -12.97
C ASN A 76 2.48 10.48 -12.67
N ALA A 77 3.49 11.24 -13.13
CA ALA A 77 4.89 10.92 -12.87
C ALA A 77 5.23 11.06 -11.38
N ILE A 78 4.71 12.11 -10.72
CA ILE A 78 4.87 12.32 -9.28
C ILE A 78 4.22 11.16 -8.51
N TRP A 79 2.98 10.80 -8.86
CA TRP A 79 2.28 9.67 -8.27
C TRP A 79 3.08 8.36 -8.40
N HIS A 80 3.58 8.04 -9.61
CA HIS A 80 4.40 6.85 -9.81
C HIS A 80 5.70 6.92 -8.98
N GLY A 81 6.32 8.08 -8.83
CA GLY A 81 7.49 8.27 -7.97
C GLY A 81 7.20 7.92 -6.50
N PHE A 82 6.07 8.38 -5.96
CA PHE A 82 5.62 8.00 -4.61
C PHE A 82 5.35 6.49 -4.50
N VAL A 83 4.68 5.90 -5.50
CA VAL A 83 4.38 4.45 -5.51
C VAL A 83 5.66 3.61 -5.53
N VAL A 84 6.63 3.96 -6.38
CA VAL A 84 7.94 3.28 -6.45
C VAL A 84 8.70 3.41 -5.15
N THR A 85 8.71 4.62 -4.56
CA THR A 85 9.39 4.87 -3.28
C THR A 85 8.75 4.06 -2.15
N ALA A 86 7.42 4.05 -2.06
CA ALA A 86 6.69 3.25 -1.09
C ALA A 86 6.94 1.74 -1.28
N ALA A 87 6.98 1.25 -2.53
CA ALA A 87 7.28 -0.14 -2.84
C ALA A 87 8.72 -0.52 -2.44
N ALA A 88 9.69 0.36 -2.69
CA ALA A 88 11.07 0.18 -2.25
C ALA A 88 11.18 0.12 -0.72
N VAL A 89 10.44 0.97 0.01
CA VAL A 89 10.40 0.93 1.47
C VAL A 89 9.77 -0.36 1.99
N HIS A 90 8.67 -0.84 1.40
CA HIS A 90 8.07 -2.13 1.76
C HIS A 90 9.00 -3.30 1.46
N TYR A 91 9.71 -3.27 0.33
CA TYR A 91 10.73 -4.26 0.00
C TYR A 91 11.85 -4.28 1.05
N SER A 92 12.35 -3.09 1.45
CA SER A 92 13.32 -2.96 2.54
C SER A 92 12.78 -3.48 3.86
N ALA A 93 11.49 -3.30 4.16
CA ALA A 93 10.86 -3.86 5.36
C ALA A 93 10.95 -5.39 5.38
N VAL A 94 10.61 -6.03 4.25
CA VAL A 94 10.69 -7.49 4.10
C VAL A 94 12.14 -7.96 4.20
N PHE A 95 13.06 -7.31 3.49
CA PHE A 95 14.49 -7.62 3.54
C PHE A 95 15.07 -7.50 4.96
N THR A 96 14.70 -6.44 5.68
CA THR A 96 15.10 -6.21 7.07
C THR A 96 14.53 -7.28 8.00
N CYS A 97 13.28 -7.70 7.78
CA CYS A 97 12.64 -8.76 8.56
C CYS A 97 13.37 -10.09 8.40
N PHE A 98 13.76 -10.44 7.17
CA PHE A 98 14.56 -11.64 6.90
C PHE A 98 15.97 -11.55 7.48
N SER A 99 16.62 -10.40 7.34
CA SER A 99 18.00 -10.21 7.80
C SER A 99 18.14 -10.21 9.32
N LEU A 100 17.11 -9.72 10.03
CA LEU A 100 17.06 -9.66 11.49
C LEU A 100 16.36 -10.88 12.12
N SER A 101 15.76 -11.76 11.33
CA SER A 101 15.23 -13.02 11.87
C SER A 101 16.40 -13.92 12.27
N PRO A 102 16.49 -14.38 13.53
CA PRO A 102 17.55 -15.26 13.96
C PRO A 102 17.53 -16.58 13.17
N PRO A 103 18.69 -17.16 12.82
CA PRO A 103 18.75 -18.45 12.16
C PRO A 103 18.26 -19.53 13.14
N GLY A 104 17.00 -19.97 13.02
CA GLY A 104 16.46 -21.02 13.89
C GLY A 104 14.94 -21.06 14.10
N LEU A 105 14.14 -20.34 13.29
CA LEU A 105 12.70 -20.57 13.13
C LEU A 105 12.41 -20.97 11.69
#